data_AF-A0A2N8HBX0-F1
#
_entry.id   AF-A0A2N8HBX0-F1
#
_cell.length_a   1.000
_cell.length_b   1.000
_cell.length_c   1.000
_cell.angle_alpha   90.00
_cell.angle_beta   90.00
_cell.angle_gamma   90.00
#
_symmetry.space_group_name_H-M   'P 1'
#
loop_
_entity.id
_entity.type
_entity.pdbx_description
1 polymer ?
#
loop_
_entity_poly.entity_id
_entity_poly.type
_entity_poly.pdbx_seq_one_letter_code
_entity_poly.pdbx_strand_id
1 'polypeptide(L)'
;MSPEERERKRRWMVEYNRRREASAAKAAQPDLAALNAIYGTRFRYGQQVTVTGRRYTIIGAKWGAWLRVKNKDGKKFVCRPYDAYPGKILSGEKGWELRKNAPCIPRGEHVTLWLYESGKDGERAIIGKCRMVSYVRMLYMPSGQALELLIKDACVTEEHIRAYLPFYAWGVQDPVRLPAAVPLSAIGMTRPPQSWQYLTPEQAEILERRLA
;
A
#
# COMPACT_ATOMS: atom_id res chain seq x y z
N MET A 1 -26.67 -34.62 -24.72
CA MET A 1 -26.62 -33.14 -24.73
C MET A 1 -26.05 -32.67 -26.06
N SER A 2 -26.90 -32.05 -26.89
CA SER A 2 -26.52 -31.57 -28.22
C SER A 2 -25.54 -30.37 -28.12
N PRO A 3 -24.77 -30.06 -29.18
CA PRO A 3 -23.89 -28.89 -29.20
C PRO A 3 -24.63 -27.57 -28.93
N GLU A 4 -25.85 -27.41 -29.45
CA GLU A 4 -26.68 -26.22 -29.24
C GLU A 4 -27.13 -26.07 -27.78
N GLU A 5 -27.50 -27.18 -27.13
CA GLU A 5 -27.85 -27.18 -25.70
C GLU A 5 -26.65 -26.78 -24.81
N ARG A 6 -25.44 -27.22 -25.17
CA ARG A 6 -24.21 -26.83 -24.46
C ARG A 6 -23.91 -25.34 -24.60
N GLU A 7 -24.05 -24.79 -25.82
CA GLU A 7 -23.81 -23.36 -26.07
C GLU A 7 -24.87 -22.48 -25.38
N ARG A 8 -26.14 -22.89 -25.39
CA ARG A 8 -27.22 -22.20 -24.66
C ARG A 8 -26.95 -22.18 -23.16
N LYS A 9 -26.51 -23.31 -22.60
CA LYS A 9 -26.13 -23.42 -21.18
C LYS A 9 -24.92 -22.56 -20.85
N ARG A 10 -23.91 -22.51 -21.73
CA ARG A 10 -22.71 -21.66 -21.57
C ARG A 10 -23.07 -20.17 -21.53
N ARG A 11 -23.86 -19.70 -22.49
CA ARG A 11 -24.30 -18.29 -22.56
C ARG A 11 -25.11 -17.88 -21.34
N TRP A 12 -26.06 -18.72 -20.94
CA TRP A 12 -26.85 -18.49 -19.73
C TRP A 12 -25.97 -18.37 -18.48
N MET A 13 -24.96 -19.26 -18.35
CA MET A 13 -24.04 -19.25 -17.21
C MET A 13 -23.16 -18.00 -17.17
N VAL A 14 -22.71 -17.50 -18.33
CA VAL A 14 -21.96 -16.24 -18.44
C VAL A 14 -22.82 -15.05 -18.01
N GLU A 15 -24.05 -14.96 -18.51
CA GLU A 15 -24.96 -13.86 -18.17
C GLU A 15 -25.37 -13.88 -16.70
N TYR A 16 -25.66 -15.07 -16.17
CA TYR A 16 -25.92 -15.27 -14.75
C TYR A 16 -24.75 -14.78 -13.88
N ASN A 17 -23.52 -15.16 -14.22
CA ASN A 17 -22.32 -14.70 -13.50
C ASN A 17 -22.16 -13.17 -13.58
N ARG A 18 -22.37 -12.57 -14.75
CA ARG A 18 -22.30 -11.12 -14.95
C ARG A 18 -23.31 -10.37 -14.07
N ARG A 19 -24.57 -10.82 -14.06
CA ARG A 19 -25.62 -10.23 -13.20
C ARG A 19 -25.26 -10.36 -11.71
N ARG A 20 -24.73 -11.53 -11.32
CA ARG A 20 -24.30 -11.78 -9.94
C ARG A 20 -23.15 -10.86 -9.51
N GLU A 21 -22.15 -10.65 -10.36
CA GLU A 21 -21.03 -9.74 -10.08
C GLU A 21 -21.48 -8.27 -10.00
N ALA A 22 -22.35 -7.82 -10.90
CA ALA A 22 -22.88 -6.46 -10.87
C ALA A 22 -23.67 -6.18 -9.58
N SER A 23 -24.51 -7.13 -9.14
CA SER A 23 -25.22 -7.03 -7.86
C SER A 23 -24.27 -7.00 -6.66
N ALA A 24 -23.21 -7.80 -6.67
CA ALA A 24 -22.21 -7.82 -5.60
C ALA A 24 -21.40 -6.51 -5.54
N ALA A 25 -21.04 -5.94 -6.70
CA ALA A 25 -20.37 -4.64 -6.78
C ALA A 25 -21.26 -3.52 -6.24
N LYS A 26 -22.54 -3.50 -6.63
CA LYS A 26 -23.52 -2.50 -6.15
C LYS A 26 -23.71 -2.58 -4.64
N ALA A 27 -23.74 -3.78 -4.06
CA ALA A 27 -23.86 -3.98 -2.62
C ALA A 27 -22.60 -3.55 -1.83
N ALA A 28 -21.42 -3.71 -2.42
CA ALA A 28 -20.14 -3.35 -1.78
C ALA A 28 -19.83 -1.85 -1.85
N GLN A 29 -20.46 -1.12 -2.77
CA GLN A 29 -20.16 0.27 -3.07
C GLN A 29 -20.32 1.22 -1.87
N PRO A 30 -21.39 1.16 -1.05
CA PRO A 30 -21.55 2.06 0.10
C PRO A 30 -20.45 1.88 1.15
N ASP A 31 -20.11 0.64 1.48
CA ASP A 31 -19.06 0.34 2.46
C ASP A 31 -17.67 0.75 1.97
N LEU A 32 -17.39 0.53 0.68
CA LEU A 32 -16.15 1.00 0.07
C LEU A 32 -16.08 2.52 0.02
N ALA A 33 -17.19 3.20 -0.27
CA ALA A 33 -17.26 4.65 -0.24
C ALA A 33 -17.00 5.19 1.17
N ALA A 34 -17.60 4.57 2.19
CA ALA A 34 -17.35 4.91 3.59
C ALA A 34 -15.89 4.68 3.99
N LEU A 35 -15.30 3.53 3.62
CA LEU A 35 -13.88 3.26 3.86
C LEU A 35 -12.98 4.25 3.12
N ASN A 36 -13.27 4.52 1.86
CA ASN A 36 -12.51 5.49 1.09
C ASN A 36 -12.58 6.89 1.70
N ALA A 37 -13.73 7.28 2.25
CA ALA A 37 -13.89 8.54 2.98
C ALA A 37 -13.09 8.54 4.29
N ILE A 38 -13.16 7.46 5.09
CA ILE A 38 -12.47 7.35 6.40
C ILE A 38 -10.94 7.27 6.24
N TYR A 39 -10.44 6.66 5.16
CA TYR A 39 -9.00 6.39 4.97
C TYR A 39 -8.37 7.20 3.83
N GLY A 40 -9.13 8.04 3.13
CA GLY A 40 -8.60 8.89 2.06
C GLY A 40 -8.11 8.06 0.86
N THR A 41 -8.76 6.92 0.62
CA THR A 41 -8.36 5.95 -0.41
C THR A 41 -9.33 5.96 -1.59
N ARG A 42 -9.02 5.21 -2.66
CA ARG A 42 -9.87 5.10 -3.86
C ARG A 42 -10.05 3.64 -4.29
N PHE A 43 -10.29 2.76 -3.32
CA PHE A 43 -10.48 1.33 -3.57
C PHE A 43 -11.80 1.07 -4.30
N ARG A 44 -11.77 0.17 -5.29
CA ARG A 44 -12.94 -0.22 -6.11
C ARG A 44 -13.18 -1.72 -6.03
N TYR A 45 -14.45 -2.13 -6.09
CA TYR A 45 -14.79 -3.55 -6.22
C TYR A 45 -14.14 -4.13 -7.49
N GLY A 46 -13.55 -5.33 -7.40
CA GLY A 46 -12.84 -5.97 -8.50
C GLY A 46 -11.40 -5.51 -8.71
N GLN A 47 -10.97 -4.42 -8.06
CA GLN A 47 -9.59 -3.94 -8.15
C GLN A 47 -8.62 -4.98 -7.58
N GLN A 48 -7.52 -5.20 -8.31
CA GLN A 48 -6.40 -5.99 -7.82
C GLN A 48 -5.56 -5.14 -6.87
N VAL A 49 -5.28 -5.67 -5.69
CA VAL A 49 -4.40 -5.06 -4.70
C VAL A 49 -3.42 -6.10 -4.18
N THR A 50 -2.22 -5.64 -3.86
CA THR A 50 -1.27 -6.43 -3.10
C THR A 50 -1.49 -6.09 -1.64
N VAL A 51 -2.02 -7.06 -0.91
CA VAL A 51 -2.19 -6.96 0.55
C VAL A 51 -1.26 -7.99 1.09
N THR A 52 -0.22 -7.58 1.81
CA THR A 52 0.74 -8.53 2.33
C THR A 52 1.22 -9.49 1.21
N GLY A 53 1.89 -9.01 0.15
CA GLY A 53 2.59 -9.81 -0.88
C GLY A 53 1.77 -10.76 -1.77
N ARG A 54 0.52 -11.03 -1.43
CA ARG A 54 -0.40 -11.82 -2.25
C ARG A 54 -1.33 -10.87 -2.99
N ARG A 55 -1.60 -11.20 -4.26
CA ARG A 55 -2.62 -10.51 -5.04
C ARG A 55 -4.00 -10.93 -4.56
N TYR A 56 -4.79 -9.93 -4.21
CA TYR A 56 -6.18 -10.12 -3.90
C TYR A 56 -7.05 -9.22 -4.75
N THR A 57 -8.30 -9.64 -4.92
CA THR A 57 -9.35 -8.82 -5.53
C THR A 57 -10.15 -8.17 -4.41
N ILE A 58 -10.31 -6.86 -4.46
CA ILE A 58 -11.20 -6.14 -3.54
C ILE A 58 -12.63 -6.60 -3.80
N ILE A 59 -13.32 -6.96 -2.73
CA ILE A 59 -14.72 -7.40 -2.78
C ILE A 59 -15.63 -6.55 -1.89
N GLY A 60 -15.10 -5.51 -1.26
CA GLY A 60 -15.85 -4.58 -0.44
C GLY A 60 -15.05 -4.05 0.73
N ALA A 61 -15.77 -3.50 1.70
CA ALA A 61 -15.24 -3.16 3.01
C ALA A 61 -16.14 -3.73 4.11
N LYS A 62 -15.70 -3.64 5.38
CA LYS A 62 -16.51 -3.98 6.54
C LYS A 62 -16.51 -2.80 7.51
N TRP A 63 -17.70 -2.31 7.84
CA TRP A 63 -17.93 -1.22 8.80
C TRP A 63 -17.13 0.05 8.49
N GLY A 64 -16.85 0.30 7.22
CA GLY A 64 -15.99 1.40 6.78
C GLY A 64 -14.53 1.32 7.26
N ALA A 65 -14.11 0.31 8.03
CA ALA A 65 -12.83 0.26 8.74
C ALA A 65 -11.81 -0.74 8.16
N TRP A 66 -12.30 -1.73 7.42
CA TRP A 66 -11.50 -2.86 6.96
C TRP A 66 -11.75 -3.15 5.49
N LEU A 67 -10.68 -3.32 4.71
CA LEU A 67 -10.79 -3.70 3.31
C LEU A 67 -11.07 -5.20 3.22
N ARG A 68 -12.13 -5.60 2.53
CA ARG A 68 -12.43 -7.01 2.27
C ARG A 68 -11.84 -7.41 0.93
N VAL A 69 -11.11 -8.50 0.95
CA VAL A 69 -10.39 -9.00 -0.22
C VAL A 69 -10.59 -10.50 -0.41
N LYS A 70 -10.52 -11.00 -1.64
CA LYS A 70 -10.52 -12.44 -1.98
C LYS A 70 -9.23 -12.83 -2.71
N ASN A 71 -8.68 -14.00 -2.40
CA ASN A 71 -7.55 -14.55 -3.14
C ASN A 71 -8.03 -15.29 -4.42
N LYS A 72 -7.08 -15.82 -5.20
CA LYS A 72 -7.36 -16.60 -6.43
C LYS A 72 -8.21 -17.86 -6.18
N ASP A 73 -8.09 -18.45 -4.99
CA ASP A 73 -8.84 -19.65 -4.58
C ASP A 73 -10.25 -19.30 -4.03
N GLY A 74 -10.63 -18.02 -4.07
CA GLY A 74 -11.92 -17.53 -3.59
C GLY A 74 -12.01 -17.34 -2.06
N LYS A 75 -10.93 -17.59 -1.32
CA LYS A 75 -10.85 -17.40 0.14
C LYS A 75 -10.87 -15.91 0.47
N LYS A 76 -11.71 -15.52 1.44
CA LYS A 76 -12.01 -14.12 1.80
C LYS A 76 -11.30 -13.73 3.08
N PHE A 77 -10.78 -12.51 3.13
CA PHE A 77 -10.09 -11.95 4.29
C PHE A 77 -10.41 -10.47 4.47
N VAL A 78 -10.02 -9.92 5.62
CA VAL A 78 -10.02 -8.48 5.90
C VAL A 78 -8.58 -8.02 6.18
N CYS A 79 -8.22 -6.83 5.74
CA CYS A 79 -6.93 -6.19 6.02
C CYS A 79 -7.10 -4.71 6.35
N ARG A 80 -6.07 -4.10 6.95
CA ARG A 80 -6.06 -2.65 7.11
C ARG A 80 -5.79 -2.02 5.74
N PRO A 81 -6.44 -0.90 5.40
CA PRO A 81 -6.09 -0.11 4.21
C PRO A 81 -4.59 0.23 4.15
N TYR A 82 -3.95 0.37 5.31
CA TYR A 82 -2.54 0.70 5.48
C TYR A 82 -1.55 -0.41 5.10
N ASP A 83 -2.00 -1.66 5.04
CA ASP A 83 -1.14 -2.79 4.68
C ASP A 83 -0.72 -2.78 3.19
N ALA A 84 -1.11 -1.75 2.43
CA ALA A 84 -0.77 -1.51 1.02
C ALA A 84 0.28 -0.39 0.80
N TYR A 85 0.83 0.22 1.86
CA TYR A 85 1.59 1.49 1.78
C TYR A 85 2.95 1.45 1.05
N PRO A 86 3.82 0.43 1.23
CA PRO A 86 5.09 0.36 0.51
C PRO A 86 4.91 0.35 -1.02
N GLY A 87 3.82 -0.28 -1.49
CA GLY A 87 3.46 -0.31 -2.89
C GLY A 87 3.12 1.07 -3.47
N LYS A 88 2.60 2.00 -2.65
CA LYS A 88 2.24 3.36 -3.08
C LYS A 88 3.43 4.29 -3.21
N ILE A 89 4.46 4.12 -2.37
CA ILE A 89 5.73 4.83 -2.56
C ILE A 89 6.37 4.34 -3.87
N LEU A 90 6.42 3.02 -4.06
CA LEU A 90 7.00 2.43 -5.27
C LEU A 90 6.23 2.71 -6.56
N SER A 91 4.93 3.02 -6.49
CA SER A 91 4.14 3.46 -7.66
C SER A 91 4.22 4.97 -7.91
N GLY A 92 4.90 5.73 -7.03
CA GLY A 92 4.97 7.19 -7.09
C GLY A 92 3.69 7.91 -6.66
N GLU A 93 2.67 7.19 -6.21
CA GLU A 93 1.42 7.79 -5.71
C GLU A 93 1.60 8.52 -4.37
N LYS A 94 2.57 8.09 -3.57
CA LYS A 94 2.84 8.61 -2.22
C LYS A 94 4.19 9.32 -2.19
N GLY A 95 4.15 10.65 -2.22
CA GLY A 95 5.32 11.53 -2.16
C GLY A 95 5.73 11.95 -0.75
N TRP A 96 4.85 11.76 0.26
CA TRP A 96 5.16 12.06 1.65
C TRP A 96 4.93 10.86 2.57
N GLU A 97 5.92 10.48 3.37
CA GLU A 97 5.80 9.44 4.41
C GLU A 97 5.76 10.10 5.81
N LEU A 98 4.78 9.75 6.64
CA LEU A 98 4.60 10.38 7.95
C LEU A 98 5.25 9.52 9.05
N ARG A 99 6.13 10.09 9.86
CA ARG A 99 6.87 9.38 10.93
C ARG A 99 7.04 10.20 12.19
N LYS A 100 7.21 9.54 13.34
CA LYS A 100 7.42 10.22 14.64
C LYS A 100 8.80 10.84 14.82
N ASN A 101 9.78 10.42 14.02
CA ASN A 101 11.15 10.90 14.00
C ASN A 101 11.65 10.98 12.55
N ALA A 102 12.85 11.50 12.33
CA ALA A 102 13.49 11.59 11.02
C ALA A 102 14.98 11.21 11.13
N PRO A 103 15.57 10.56 10.10
CA PRO A 103 17.02 10.40 10.02
C PRO A 103 17.72 11.73 9.78
N CYS A 104 19.02 11.78 10.07
CA CYS A 104 19.84 12.94 9.73
C CYS A 104 20.10 12.94 8.22
N ILE A 105 19.71 14.01 7.54
CA ILE A 105 20.04 14.22 6.12
C ILE A 105 21.29 15.10 6.06
N PRO A 106 22.42 14.63 5.49
CA PRO A 106 23.60 15.46 5.31
C PRO A 106 23.28 16.66 4.42
N ARG A 107 23.96 17.79 4.63
CA ARG A 107 23.64 19.05 3.94
C ARG A 107 23.85 18.90 2.43
N GLY A 108 22.79 19.15 1.65
CA GLY A 108 22.82 19.04 0.18
C GLY A 108 22.71 17.61 -0.34
N GLU A 109 22.50 16.63 0.53
CA GLU A 109 22.41 15.21 0.19
C GLU A 109 21.01 14.64 0.41
N HIS A 110 20.87 13.34 0.20
CA HIS A 110 19.66 12.56 0.44
C HIS A 110 19.98 11.32 1.29
N VAL A 111 18.94 10.76 1.90
CA VAL A 111 19.02 9.44 2.55
C VAL A 111 18.36 8.41 1.64
N THR A 112 19.04 7.31 1.35
CA THR A 112 18.41 6.18 0.65
C THR A 112 17.55 5.40 1.63
N LEU A 113 16.25 5.32 1.36
CA LEU A 113 15.29 4.51 2.12
C LEU A 113 15.10 3.16 1.44
N TRP A 114 15.38 2.08 2.15
CA TRP A 114 15.01 0.73 1.73
C TRP A 114 13.64 0.35 2.29
N LEU A 115 12.73 -0.04 1.39
CA LEU A 115 11.32 -0.24 1.71
C LEU A 115 11.05 -1.73 2.00
N TYR A 116 10.71 -2.01 3.25
CA TYR A 116 10.35 -3.34 3.71
C TYR A 116 8.82 -3.55 3.71
N GLU A 117 8.36 -4.68 3.18
CA GLU A 117 6.94 -5.08 3.24
C GLU A 117 6.67 -6.03 4.41
N SER A 118 5.96 -5.55 5.44
CA SER A 118 5.78 -6.25 6.73
C SER A 118 4.56 -7.15 6.84
N GLY A 119 3.82 -7.33 5.74
CA GLY A 119 2.56 -8.08 5.76
C GLY A 119 2.69 -9.53 6.23
N LYS A 120 1.71 -10.03 6.98
CA LYS A 120 1.69 -11.42 7.49
C LYS A 120 1.77 -12.47 6.36
N ASP A 121 1.24 -12.19 5.17
CA ASP A 121 1.45 -13.01 3.97
C ASP A 121 2.36 -12.35 2.90
N GLY A 122 3.03 -11.24 3.28
CA GLY A 122 3.93 -10.43 2.46
C GLY A 122 5.19 -11.14 2.05
N GLU A 123 5.96 -10.53 1.15
CA GLU A 123 7.31 -11.02 0.85
C GLU A 123 8.18 -11.04 2.12
N ARG A 124 7.80 -10.27 3.16
CA ARG A 124 8.56 -10.12 4.42
C ARG A 124 10.02 -9.81 4.11
N ALA A 125 10.16 -8.89 3.17
CA ALA A 125 11.37 -8.62 2.45
C ALA A 125 11.41 -7.15 2.04
N ILE A 126 12.60 -6.73 1.66
CA ILE A 126 12.87 -5.43 1.05
C ILE A 126 12.46 -5.53 -0.42
N ILE A 127 11.59 -4.63 -0.86
CA ILE A 127 10.94 -4.70 -2.18
C ILE A 127 11.37 -3.58 -3.13
N GLY A 128 12.17 -2.63 -2.64
CA GLY A 128 12.66 -1.50 -3.43
C GLY A 128 13.31 -0.44 -2.55
N LYS A 129 13.69 0.67 -3.18
CA LYS A 129 14.24 1.85 -2.52
C LYS A 129 13.62 3.14 -3.04
N CYS A 130 13.82 4.23 -2.31
CA CYS A 130 13.56 5.59 -2.77
C CYS A 130 14.52 6.56 -2.08
N ARG A 131 14.58 7.80 -2.54
CA ARG A 131 15.32 8.88 -1.88
C ARG A 131 14.44 9.64 -0.92
N MET A 132 14.90 9.86 0.30
CA MET A 132 14.38 10.87 1.21
C MET A 132 15.22 12.14 1.07
N VAL A 133 14.62 13.19 0.53
CA VAL A 133 15.32 14.43 0.15
C VAL A 133 15.09 15.57 1.15
N SER A 134 14.02 15.49 1.94
CA SER A 134 13.68 16.51 2.93
C SER A 134 12.75 15.94 4.00
N TYR A 135 12.59 16.68 5.09
CA TYR A 135 11.46 16.49 5.99
C TYR A 135 10.93 17.83 6.50
N VAL A 136 9.65 17.86 6.83
CA VAL A 136 9.00 18.97 7.52
C VAL A 136 8.49 18.48 8.87
N ARG A 137 8.82 19.19 9.95
CA ARG A 137 8.28 18.90 11.28
C ARG A 137 6.90 19.53 11.41
N MET A 138 5.88 18.69 11.51
CA MET A 138 4.49 19.09 11.67
C MET A 138 4.13 19.06 13.15
N LEU A 139 3.98 20.24 13.74
CA LEU A 139 3.59 20.42 15.15
C LEU A 139 2.09 20.68 15.29
N TYR A 140 1.51 21.33 14.30
CA TYR A 140 0.12 21.78 14.30
C TYR A 140 -0.59 21.29 13.04
N MET A 141 -1.91 21.33 13.10
CA MET A 141 -2.75 20.98 11.98
C MET A 141 -2.53 21.98 10.83
N PRO A 142 -2.11 21.53 9.64
CA PRO A 142 -2.10 22.41 8.47
C PRO A 142 -3.55 22.75 8.07
N SER A 143 -3.72 23.86 7.35
CA SER A 143 -5.03 24.31 6.88
C SER A 143 -4.98 24.70 5.40
N GLY A 144 -6.16 24.82 4.79
CA GLY A 144 -6.31 25.19 3.38
C GLY A 144 -5.56 24.26 2.43
N GLN A 145 -4.94 24.84 1.41
CA GLN A 145 -4.24 24.09 0.36
C GLN A 145 -3.12 23.18 0.89
N ALA A 146 -2.42 23.58 1.95
CA ALA A 146 -1.34 22.78 2.54
C ALA A 146 -1.87 21.46 3.11
N LEU A 147 -3.07 21.48 3.71
CA LEU A 147 -3.74 20.28 4.20
C LEU A 147 -4.19 19.38 3.05
N GLU A 148 -4.81 19.96 2.02
CA GLU A 148 -5.28 19.20 0.86
C GLU A 148 -4.14 18.48 0.13
N LEU A 149 -3.01 19.18 -0.08
CA LEU A 149 -1.80 18.60 -0.68
C LEU A 149 -1.23 17.49 0.19
N LEU A 150 -1.15 17.70 1.52
CA LEU A 150 -0.62 16.69 2.43
C LEU A 150 -1.48 15.42 2.45
N ILE A 151 -2.81 15.55 2.51
CA ILE A 151 -3.77 14.43 2.44
C ILE A 151 -3.53 13.62 1.16
N LYS A 152 -3.48 14.32 0.03
CA LYS A 152 -3.30 13.70 -1.29
C LYS A 152 -1.96 12.97 -1.38
N ASP A 153 -0.86 13.67 -1.11
CA ASP A 153 0.48 13.18 -1.42
C ASP A 153 1.03 12.26 -0.33
N ALA A 154 0.51 12.33 0.91
CA ALA A 154 0.76 11.32 1.93
C ALA A 154 -0.22 10.13 1.85
N CYS A 155 -1.26 10.21 1.01
CA CYS A 155 -2.31 9.20 0.90
C CYS A 155 -2.93 8.86 2.27
N VAL A 156 -3.33 9.86 3.04
CA VAL A 156 -3.97 9.71 4.37
C VAL A 156 -5.13 10.68 4.48
N THR A 157 -5.97 10.56 5.52
CA THR A 157 -7.03 11.54 5.79
C THR A 157 -6.60 12.68 6.70
N GLU A 158 -7.45 13.71 6.75
CA GLU A 158 -7.37 14.76 7.76
C GLU A 158 -7.41 14.19 9.18
N GLU A 159 -8.32 13.27 9.49
CA GLU A 159 -8.44 12.67 10.81
C GLU A 159 -7.19 11.90 11.20
N HIS A 160 -6.58 11.20 10.25
CA HIS A 160 -5.30 10.52 10.47
C HIS A 160 -4.19 11.51 10.80
N ILE A 161 -4.07 12.60 10.03
CA ILE A 161 -3.10 13.67 10.29
C ILE A 161 -3.31 14.21 11.71
N ARG A 162 -4.55 14.56 12.06
CA ARG A 162 -4.91 15.11 13.37
C ARG A 162 -4.55 14.17 14.51
N ALA A 163 -4.88 12.89 14.39
CA ALA A 163 -4.58 11.88 15.41
C ALA A 163 -3.09 11.53 15.49
N TYR A 164 -2.35 11.68 14.40
CA TYR A 164 -0.93 11.32 14.32
C TYR A 164 0.01 12.48 14.65
N LEU A 165 -0.49 13.71 14.80
CA LEU A 165 0.34 14.83 15.25
C LEU A 165 0.88 14.62 16.68
N PRO A 166 2.07 15.15 17.01
CA PRO A 166 3.05 15.72 16.09
C PRO A 166 3.79 14.62 15.30
N PHE A 167 4.28 14.96 14.11
CA PHE A 167 5.06 14.05 13.25
C PHE A 167 6.03 14.82 12.33
N TYR A 168 6.87 14.07 11.62
CA TYR A 168 7.71 14.50 10.52
C TYR A 168 7.12 13.95 9.21
N ALA A 169 6.88 14.81 8.24
CA ALA A 169 6.56 14.41 6.88
C ALA A 169 7.86 14.32 6.09
N TRP A 170 8.23 13.13 5.63
CA TRP A 170 9.43 12.86 4.84
C TRP A 170 9.09 12.96 3.36
N GLY A 171 9.77 13.85 2.64
CA GLY A 171 9.62 13.98 1.19
C GLY A 171 10.40 12.87 0.50
N VAL A 172 9.69 11.99 -0.21
CA VAL A 172 10.27 10.84 -0.90
C VAL A 172 10.18 10.97 -2.42
N GLN A 173 11.24 10.59 -3.11
CA GLN A 173 11.42 10.74 -4.56
C GLN A 173 12.15 9.54 -5.16
N ASP A 174 12.16 9.45 -6.49
CA ASP A 174 12.89 8.44 -7.27
C ASP A 174 12.67 6.99 -6.78
N PRO A 175 11.42 6.51 -6.69
CA PRO A 175 11.16 5.13 -6.29
C PRO A 175 11.72 4.14 -7.33
N VAL A 176 12.45 3.14 -6.85
CA VAL A 176 13.00 2.04 -7.65
C VAL A 176 12.56 0.72 -7.04
N ARG A 177 11.86 -0.09 -7.83
CA ARG A 177 11.47 -1.45 -7.44
C ARG A 177 12.62 -2.42 -7.71
N LEU A 178 12.87 -3.32 -6.76
CA LEU A 178 13.83 -4.40 -6.97
C LEU A 178 13.27 -5.43 -7.96
N PRO A 179 14.10 -6.03 -8.83
CA PRO A 179 13.68 -7.13 -9.71
C PRO A 179 13.13 -8.34 -8.94
N ALA A 180 13.70 -8.61 -7.76
CA ALA A 180 13.24 -9.63 -6.83
C ALA A 180 13.28 -9.11 -5.38
N ALA A 181 12.30 -9.48 -4.57
CA ALA A 181 12.26 -9.11 -3.16
C ALA A 181 13.43 -9.74 -2.39
N VAL A 182 14.06 -9.00 -1.48
CA VAL A 182 15.25 -9.41 -0.73
C VAL A 182 14.87 -9.66 0.74
N PRO A 183 14.94 -10.91 1.25
CA PRO A 183 14.62 -11.18 2.65
C PRO A 183 15.65 -10.51 3.58
N LEU A 184 15.21 -10.13 4.78
CA LEU A 184 16.10 -9.49 5.77
C LEU A 184 17.32 -10.34 6.13
N SER A 185 17.17 -11.68 6.13
CA SER A 185 18.28 -12.60 6.40
C SER A 185 19.41 -12.48 5.37
N ALA A 186 19.11 -12.09 4.13
CA ALA A 186 20.12 -11.89 3.09
C ALA A 186 21.07 -10.71 3.38
N ILE A 187 20.69 -9.82 4.30
CA ILE A 187 21.52 -8.71 4.79
C ILE A 187 21.86 -8.87 6.29
N GLY A 188 21.75 -10.09 6.82
CA GLY A 188 22.10 -10.39 8.22
C GLY A 188 21.12 -9.83 9.25
N MET A 189 19.91 -9.46 8.85
CA MET A 189 18.87 -8.95 9.75
C MET A 189 17.81 -10.01 10.04
N THR A 190 17.40 -10.11 11.30
CA THR A 190 16.47 -11.16 11.76
C THR A 190 15.05 -10.67 11.99
N ARG A 191 14.83 -9.36 12.08
CA ARG A 191 13.51 -8.76 12.27
C ARG A 191 13.42 -7.38 11.62
N PRO A 192 12.22 -6.99 11.16
CA PRO A 192 12.01 -5.64 10.65
C PRO A 192 12.09 -4.59 11.77
N PRO A 193 12.44 -3.34 11.44
CA PRO A 193 12.44 -2.26 12.42
C PRO A 193 10.99 -1.91 12.82
N GLN A 194 10.81 -1.51 14.09
CA GLN A 194 9.51 -1.00 14.57
C GLN A 194 9.14 0.35 13.92
N SER A 195 10.14 1.19 13.66
CA SER A 195 9.98 2.43 12.88
C SER A 195 10.87 2.38 11.65
N TRP A 196 12.17 2.63 11.82
CA TRP A 196 13.21 2.49 10.81
C TRP A 196 14.54 2.22 11.54
N GLN A 197 15.55 1.79 10.81
CA GLN A 197 16.91 1.61 11.34
C GLN A 197 17.94 1.88 10.25
N TYR A 198 19.11 2.37 10.63
CA TYR A 198 20.23 2.49 9.69
C TYR A 198 20.73 1.10 9.30
N LEU A 199 21.09 0.96 8.03
CA LEU A 199 21.85 -0.19 7.53
C LEU A 199 23.33 0.12 7.64
N THR A 200 24.17 -0.90 7.83
CA THR A 200 25.62 -0.75 7.67
C THR A 200 25.97 -0.57 6.19
N PRO A 201 27.15 -0.03 5.85
CA PRO A 201 27.61 0.08 4.47
C PRO A 201 27.56 -1.26 3.72
N GLU A 202 27.94 -2.36 4.38
CA GLU A 202 27.95 -3.71 3.81
C GLU A 202 26.52 -4.19 3.51
N GLN A 203 25.57 -3.93 4.42
CA GLN A 203 24.16 -4.25 4.21
C GLN A 203 23.57 -3.48 3.03
N ALA A 204 23.90 -2.19 2.92
CA ALA A 204 23.46 -1.37 1.80
C ALA A 204 24.06 -1.84 0.48
N GLU A 205 25.35 -2.18 0.44
CA GLU A 205 26.03 -2.70 -0.76
C GLU A 205 25.43 -4.03 -1.24
N ILE A 206 25.04 -4.93 -0.32
CA ILE A 206 24.33 -6.16 -0.68
C ILE A 206 23.03 -5.82 -1.43
N LEU A 207 22.28 -4.82 -0.98
CA LEU A 207 21.02 -4.42 -1.61
C LEU A 207 21.23 -3.70 -2.95
N GLU A 208 22.25 -2.86 -3.07
CA GLU A 208 22.60 -2.20 -4.32
C GLU A 208 22.96 -3.21 -5.42
N ARG A 209 23.70 -4.27 -5.08
CA ARG A 209 23.99 -5.38 -6.00
C ARG A 209 22.77 -6.15 -6.48
N ARG A 210 21.61 -6.01 -5.83
CA ARG A 210 20.34 -6.63 -6.26
C ARG A 210 19.55 -5.77 -7.24
N LEU A 211 20.01 -4.56 -7.53
CA LEU A 211 19.42 -3.66 -8.54
C LEU A 211 20.06 -3.79 -9.92
N ALA A 212 21.32 -4.26 -9.98
CA ALA A 212 22.03 -4.59 -11.22
C ALA A 212 21.53 -5.91 -11.82
#